data_AF-A0A820CK48-F1
#
_entry.id   AF-A0A820CK48-F1
#
_cell.length_a   1.000
_cell.length_b   1.000
_cell.length_c   1.000
_cell.angle_alpha   90.00
_cell.angle_beta   90.00
_cell.angle_gamma   90.00
#
_symmetry.space_group_name_H-M   'P 1'
#
loop_
_entity.id
_entity.type
_entity.pdbx_description
1 polymer ?
#
loop_
_entity_poly.entity_id
_entity_poly.type
_entity_poly.pdbx_seq_one_letter_code
_entity_poly.pdbx_strand_id
1 'polypeptide(L)'
;QKYFEYECYVTKCGIRNVHFMGTLDDWKLLRRKTQELKKFTTSDRNNFETYINAVLPVLDQFIETYQGNIDSEFWNKIMDIEHVGGGRSGRMAGKYVSGWFLRLCYGLHTKSSCEIKQIKLNSLNVPILVNNEITNESKICYVMGGFHGVESSDGRHKPVMSLGIIEDTSTIKPLHQI
;
A
#
# COMPACT_ATOMS: atom_id res chain seq x y z
N GLN A 1 46.31 3.09 19.06
CA GLN A 1 44.95 3.60 19.33
C GLN A 1 44.25 3.79 17.99
N LYS A 2 43.26 2.95 17.66
CA LYS A 2 42.42 3.08 16.46
C LYS A 2 41.11 3.70 16.91
N TYR A 3 40.83 4.94 16.50
CA TYR A 3 39.75 5.72 17.07
C TYR A 3 38.42 5.65 16.30
N PHE A 4 38.39 5.03 15.12
CA PHE A 4 37.15 4.89 14.36
C PHE A 4 37.13 3.59 13.58
N GLU A 5 36.02 2.87 13.73
CA GLU A 5 35.65 1.72 12.92
C GLU A 5 34.60 2.22 11.93
N TYR A 6 34.89 2.14 10.63
CA TYR A 6 33.96 2.56 9.58
C TYR A 6 33.12 1.36 9.15
N GLU A 7 31.90 1.28 9.66
CA GLU A 7 30.91 0.34 9.13
C GLU A 7 30.27 0.94 7.87
N CYS A 8 30.62 0.40 6.70
CA CYS A 8 29.88 0.69 5.48
C CYS A 8 28.60 -0.16 5.48
N TYR A 9 27.47 0.45 5.84
CA TYR A 9 26.17 -0.17 5.65
C TYR A 9 25.87 -0.23 4.16
N VAL A 10 26.09 -1.40 3.56
CA VAL A 10 25.55 -1.70 2.24
C VAL A 10 24.03 -1.70 2.37
N THR A 11 23.37 -0.67 1.85
CA THR A 11 21.92 -0.61 1.79
C THR A 11 21.44 -1.80 0.95
N LYS A 12 20.81 -2.80 1.58
CA LYS A 12 20.20 -3.95 0.90
C LYS A 12 18.92 -3.54 0.16
N CYS A 13 18.87 -2.39 -0.49
CA CYS A 13 17.65 -1.90 -1.13
C CYS A 13 17.79 -1.96 -2.66
N GLY A 14 16.90 -2.73 -3.26
CA GLY A 14 16.73 -2.77 -4.71
C GLY A 14 15.79 -3.90 -5.09
N ILE A 15 14.65 -3.55 -5.71
CA ILE A 15 13.86 -4.54 -6.45
C ILE A 15 14.68 -4.86 -7.71
N ARG A 16 15.49 -5.93 -7.64
CA ARG A 16 16.46 -6.27 -8.70
C ARG A 16 15.80 -6.63 -10.02
N ASN A 17 14.61 -7.23 -9.95
CA ASN A 17 13.83 -7.63 -11.11
C ASN A 17 12.35 -7.43 -10.81
N VAL A 18 11.63 -6.85 -11.77
CA VAL A 18 10.17 -6.73 -11.73
C VAL A 18 9.60 -7.68 -12.79
N HIS A 19 8.69 -8.55 -12.37
CA HIS A 19 8.01 -9.46 -13.27
C HIS A 19 6.54 -9.07 -13.36
N PHE A 20 6.09 -8.74 -14.57
CA PHE A 20 4.69 -8.46 -14.84
C PHE A 20 3.97 -9.78 -15.14
N MET A 21 3.00 -10.11 -14.29
CA MET A 21 2.08 -11.20 -14.55
C MET A 21 0.94 -10.73 -15.48
N GLY A 22 0.36 -11.64 -16.26
CA GLY A 22 -0.71 -11.34 -17.22
C GLY A 22 -0.21 -10.78 -18.56
N THR A 23 -1.16 -10.30 -19.37
CA THR A 23 -0.93 -9.78 -20.72
C THR A 23 -0.90 -8.25 -20.73
N LEU A 24 -0.35 -7.65 -21.80
CA LEU A 24 -0.40 -6.20 -22.03
C LEU A 24 -1.84 -5.65 -21.94
N ASP A 25 -2.81 -6.40 -22.46
CA ASP A 25 -4.21 -5.99 -22.46
C ASP A 25 -4.81 -5.99 -21.05
N ASP A 26 -4.37 -6.89 -20.17
CA ASP A 26 -4.74 -6.88 -18.74
C ASP A 26 -4.26 -5.59 -18.06
N TRP A 27 -3.04 -5.14 -18.35
CA TRP A 27 -2.49 -3.89 -17.80
C TRP A 27 -3.19 -2.65 -18.34
N LYS A 28 -3.49 -2.62 -19.64
CA LYS A 28 -4.32 -1.55 -20.25
C LYS A 28 -5.73 -1.53 -19.64
N LEU A 29 -6.33 -2.71 -19.44
CA LEU A 29 -7.63 -2.85 -18.80
C LEU A 29 -7.61 -2.35 -17.35
N LEU A 30 -6.59 -2.72 -16.57
CA LEU A 30 -6.39 -2.27 -15.20
C LEU A 30 -6.29 -0.74 -15.13
N ARG A 31 -5.47 -0.14 -16.00
CA ARG A 31 -5.30 1.32 -16.09
C ARG A 31 -6.60 2.03 -16.46
N ARG A 32 -7.36 1.52 -17.43
CA ARG A 32 -8.69 2.05 -17.79
C ARG A 32 -9.68 1.96 -16.63
N LYS A 33 -9.83 0.80 -16.02
CA LYS A 33 -10.72 0.59 -14.86
C LYS A 33 -10.35 1.48 -13.69
N THR A 34 -9.06 1.68 -13.45
CA THR A 34 -8.55 2.58 -12.41
C THR A 34 -8.98 4.03 -12.69
N GLN A 35 -8.90 4.50 -13.93
CA GLN A 35 -9.40 5.82 -14.31
C GLN A 35 -10.92 5.94 -14.09
N GLU A 36 -11.69 4.91 -14.43
CA GLU A 36 -13.14 4.89 -14.23
C GLU A 36 -13.54 5.02 -12.76
N LEU A 37 -12.67 4.64 -11.81
CA LEU A 37 -12.93 4.80 -10.38
C LEU A 37 -13.17 6.27 -9.98
N LYS A 38 -12.65 7.24 -10.74
CA LYS A 38 -12.91 8.68 -10.49
C LYS A 38 -14.39 9.03 -10.44
N LYS A 39 -15.27 8.25 -11.07
CA LYS A 39 -16.73 8.46 -11.01
C LYS A 39 -17.30 8.32 -9.59
N PHE A 40 -16.58 7.66 -8.70
CA PHE A 40 -16.95 7.51 -7.29
C PHE A 40 -16.37 8.63 -6.41
N THR A 41 -15.71 9.63 -6.98
CA THR A 41 -15.31 10.83 -6.26
C THR A 41 -16.56 11.62 -5.88
N THR A 42 -16.83 11.72 -4.59
CA THR A 42 -17.91 12.52 -4.02
C THR A 42 -17.38 13.89 -3.58
N SER A 43 -18.24 14.91 -3.52
CA SER A 43 -17.86 16.30 -3.23
C SER A 43 -17.16 16.49 -1.87
N ASP A 44 -17.38 15.58 -0.93
CA ASP A 44 -16.75 15.51 0.39
C ASP A 44 -15.37 14.81 0.38
N ARG A 45 -14.97 14.19 -0.74
CA ARG A 45 -13.76 13.35 -0.87
C ARG A 45 -12.87 13.76 -2.05
N ASN A 46 -12.51 15.04 -2.14
CA ASN A 46 -11.53 15.56 -3.11
C ASN A 46 -10.16 14.84 -3.06
N ASN A 47 -9.88 14.11 -1.98
CA ASN A 47 -8.68 13.28 -1.79
C ASN A 47 -8.68 11.98 -2.65
N PHE A 48 -9.83 11.55 -3.18
CA PHE A 48 -9.91 10.31 -3.96
C PHE A 48 -9.51 10.50 -5.41
N GLU A 49 -10.00 11.54 -6.08
CA GLU A 49 -9.59 11.82 -7.45
C GLU A 49 -8.10 12.12 -7.57
N THR A 50 -7.56 12.89 -6.61
CA THR A 50 -6.12 13.19 -6.51
C THR A 50 -5.29 11.93 -6.31
N TYR A 51 -5.78 10.97 -5.52
CA TYR A 51 -5.17 9.66 -5.40
C TYR A 51 -5.16 8.89 -6.72
N ILE A 52 -6.29 8.78 -7.40
CA ILE A 52 -6.35 8.09 -8.70
C ILE A 52 -5.41 8.77 -9.71
N ASN A 53 -5.36 10.10 -9.73
CA ASN A 53 -4.44 10.87 -10.56
C ASN A 53 -2.96 10.59 -10.26
N ALA A 54 -2.62 10.26 -9.01
CA ALA A 54 -1.25 9.88 -8.65
C ALA A 54 -0.91 8.44 -9.06
N VAL A 55 -1.88 7.53 -9.06
CA VAL A 55 -1.71 6.11 -9.44
C VAL A 55 -1.59 5.93 -10.96
N LEU A 56 -2.37 6.67 -11.76
CA LEU A 56 -2.41 6.48 -13.22
C LEU A 56 -1.03 6.57 -13.90
N PRO A 57 -0.16 7.57 -13.61
CA PRO A 57 1.18 7.63 -14.19
C PRO A 57 2.07 6.44 -13.85
N VAL A 58 1.85 5.79 -12.69
CA VAL A 58 2.59 4.57 -12.30
C VAL A 58 2.15 3.40 -13.18
N LEU A 59 0.85 3.27 -13.44
CA LEU A 59 0.33 2.24 -14.35
C LEU A 59 0.74 2.48 -15.81
N ASP A 60 0.83 3.75 -16.24
CA ASP A 60 1.32 4.10 -17.56
C ASP A 60 2.79 3.65 -17.72
N GLN A 61 3.64 3.87 -16.72
CA GLN A 61 5.03 3.37 -16.71
C GLN A 61 5.13 1.84 -16.76
N PHE A 62 4.19 1.12 -16.14
CA PHE A 62 4.13 -0.33 -16.23
C PHE A 62 3.79 -0.80 -17.64
N ILE A 63 2.85 -0.13 -18.32
CA ILE A 63 2.48 -0.42 -19.70
C ILE A 63 3.66 -0.13 -20.64
N GLU A 64 4.31 1.02 -20.51
CA GLU A 64 5.50 1.37 -21.31
C GLU A 64 6.63 0.35 -21.13
N THR A 65 6.88 -0.07 -19.89
CA THR A 65 7.88 -1.11 -19.58
C THR A 65 7.53 -2.44 -20.26
N TYR A 66 6.25 -2.83 -20.28
CA TYR A 66 5.79 -4.04 -20.97
C TYR A 66 5.98 -3.96 -22.49
N GLN A 67 5.91 -2.76 -23.06
CA GLN A 67 6.14 -2.51 -24.49
C GLN A 67 7.63 -2.39 -24.86
N GLY A 68 8.53 -2.49 -23.88
CA GLY A 68 9.99 -2.38 -24.07
C GLY A 68 10.55 -0.97 -23.88
N ASN A 69 9.72 0.01 -23.54
CA ASN A 69 10.12 1.40 -23.27
C ASN A 69 10.43 1.58 -21.78
N ILE A 70 11.64 1.22 -21.35
CA ILE A 70 12.01 1.18 -19.93
C ILE A 70 12.58 2.53 -19.48
N ASP A 71 11.86 3.22 -18.58
CA ASP A 71 12.38 4.40 -17.87
C ASP A 71 13.16 3.96 -16.62
N SER A 72 14.49 3.95 -16.75
CA SER A 72 15.39 3.55 -15.64
C SER A 72 15.33 4.52 -14.45
N GLU A 73 15.04 5.81 -14.67
CA GLU A 73 14.95 6.78 -13.58
C GLU A 73 13.71 6.53 -12.73
N PHE A 74 12.57 6.23 -13.37
CA PHE A 74 11.36 5.79 -12.70
C PHE A 74 11.62 4.53 -11.86
N TRP A 75 12.20 3.48 -12.46
CA TRP A 75 12.47 2.21 -11.76
C TRP A 75 13.53 2.31 -10.66
N ASN A 76 14.43 3.29 -10.71
CA ASN A 76 15.38 3.54 -9.62
C ASN A 76 14.76 4.30 -8.43
N LYS A 77 13.55 4.87 -8.59
CA LYS A 77 12.88 5.71 -7.59
C LYS A 77 11.64 5.06 -6.96
N ILE A 78 11.57 3.73 -6.94
CA ILE A 78 10.44 2.98 -6.36
C ILE A 78 10.24 3.35 -4.90
N MET A 79 11.28 3.12 -4.09
CA MET A 79 11.25 3.32 -2.66
C MET A 79 12.67 3.55 -2.16
N ASP A 80 12.85 4.57 -1.33
CA ASP A 80 14.06 4.78 -0.53
C ASP A 80 13.72 4.87 0.95
N ILE A 81 14.61 4.35 1.80
CA ILE A 81 14.41 4.28 3.25
C ILE A 81 15.58 4.99 3.95
N GLU A 82 15.30 6.18 4.44
CA GLU A 82 16.26 7.01 5.18
C GLU A 82 16.14 6.74 6.69
N HIS A 83 17.28 6.54 7.35
CA HIS A 83 17.37 6.44 8.81
C HIS A 83 17.91 7.76 9.36
N VAL A 84 17.05 8.53 10.03
CA VAL A 84 17.43 9.80 10.66
C VAL A 84 17.71 9.54 12.13
N GLY A 85 18.96 9.73 12.55
CA GLY A 85 19.37 9.68 13.95
C GLY A 85 18.99 10.94 14.73
N GLY A 86 19.02 10.85 16.07
CA GLY A 86 18.81 12.01 16.95
C GLY A 86 19.99 12.96 16.93
N GLY A 87 19.99 13.93 16.01
CA GLY A 87 21.01 15.00 15.95
C GLY A 87 20.73 16.01 14.84
N ARG A 88 21.08 17.28 15.11
CA ARG A 88 21.20 18.54 14.32
C ARG A 88 20.51 18.77 12.95
N SER A 89 19.82 17.82 12.33
CA SER A 89 19.17 17.98 11.01
C SER A 89 17.82 18.68 11.06
N GLY A 90 17.32 19.03 12.26
CA GLY A 90 15.99 19.60 12.46
C GLY A 90 14.84 18.60 12.20
N ARG A 91 15.15 17.34 11.85
CA ARG A 91 14.17 16.28 11.64
C ARG A 91 14.06 15.37 12.87
N MET A 92 12.85 14.91 13.16
CA MET A 92 12.60 13.93 14.22
C MET A 92 13.34 12.63 13.90
N ALA A 93 14.03 12.06 14.89
CA ALA A 93 14.66 10.77 14.74
C ALA A 93 13.62 9.71 14.34
N GLY A 94 13.92 8.92 13.31
CA GLY A 94 12.95 8.00 12.73
C GLY A 94 13.40 7.35 11.43
N LYS A 95 12.53 6.49 10.91
CA LYS A 95 12.71 5.85 9.60
C LYS A 95 11.72 6.47 8.63
N TYR A 96 12.23 7.07 7.58
CA TYR A 96 11.44 7.76 6.57
C TYR A 96 11.46 6.99 5.27
N VAL A 97 10.31 6.95 4.60
CA VAL A 97 10.14 6.31 3.30
C VAL A 97 9.84 7.40 2.29
N SER A 98 10.49 7.33 1.14
CA SER A 98 10.23 8.19 -0.03
C SER A 98 10.19 7.35 -1.31
N GLY A 99 9.90 7.97 -2.44
CA GLY A 99 9.78 7.30 -3.74
C GLY A 99 8.36 7.28 -4.28
N TRP A 100 8.20 6.87 -5.53
CA TRP A 100 6.88 6.87 -6.18
C TRP A 100 5.93 5.82 -5.60
N PHE A 101 6.42 4.84 -4.84
CA PHE A 101 5.57 3.87 -4.12
C PHE A 101 4.50 4.57 -3.26
N LEU A 102 4.82 5.73 -2.66
CA LEU A 102 3.85 6.48 -1.87
C LEU A 102 2.60 6.91 -2.67
N ARG A 103 2.70 7.04 -4.00
CA ARG A 103 1.56 7.31 -4.89
C ARG A 103 0.52 6.20 -4.88
N LEU A 104 0.93 4.96 -4.55
CA LEU A 104 0.04 3.81 -4.39
C LEU A 104 -0.60 3.74 -3.00
N CYS A 105 -0.22 4.62 -2.07
CA CYS A 105 -0.77 4.67 -0.72
C CYS A 105 -1.81 5.80 -0.61
N TYR A 106 -3.08 5.44 -0.44
CA TYR A 106 -4.16 6.40 -0.21
C TYR A 106 -3.84 7.30 1.01
N GLY A 107 -4.03 8.61 0.86
CA GLY A 107 -3.66 9.61 1.88
C GLY A 107 -2.16 9.95 1.99
N LEU A 108 -1.26 9.23 1.31
CA LEU A 108 0.18 9.55 1.26
C LEU A 108 0.66 9.92 -0.16
N HIS A 109 -0.20 9.78 -1.17
CA HIS A 109 0.15 9.93 -2.58
C HIS A 109 0.67 11.32 -3.01
N THR A 110 0.40 12.37 -2.23
CA THR A 110 0.95 13.72 -2.45
C THR A 110 2.23 13.99 -1.67
N LYS A 111 2.63 13.10 -0.76
CA LYS A 111 3.83 13.27 0.07
C LYS A 111 5.08 12.86 -0.70
N SER A 112 6.12 13.67 -0.58
CA SER A 112 7.47 13.32 -1.06
C SER A 112 8.18 12.33 -0.13
N SER A 113 7.85 12.36 1.17
CA SER A 113 8.38 11.45 2.19
C SER A 113 7.40 11.36 3.37
N CYS A 114 7.40 10.23 4.09
CA CYS A 114 6.69 10.07 5.35
C CYS A 114 7.45 9.16 6.31
N GLU A 115 7.17 9.25 7.62
CA GLU A 115 7.66 8.24 8.56
C GLU A 115 7.03 6.88 8.23
N ILE A 116 7.79 5.79 8.31
CA ILE A 116 7.34 4.44 7.95
C ILE A 116 6.06 4.03 8.68
N LYS A 117 5.86 4.49 9.91
CA LYS A 117 4.67 4.21 10.73
C LYS A 117 3.38 4.83 10.17
N GLN A 118 3.50 5.83 9.30
CA GLN A 118 2.35 6.46 8.65
C GLN A 118 1.82 5.61 7.49
N ILE A 119 2.63 4.69 6.96
CA ILE A 119 2.17 3.71 5.96
C ILE A 119 1.31 2.68 6.70
N LYS A 120 0.00 2.94 6.71
CA LYS A 120 -0.97 1.97 7.19
C LYS A 120 -1.08 0.88 6.14
N LEU A 121 -0.86 -0.38 6.52
CA LEU A 121 -1.29 -1.51 5.71
C LEU A 121 -2.81 -1.36 5.55
N ASN A 122 -3.27 -1.13 4.32
CA ASN A 122 -4.66 -0.78 4.05
C ASN A 122 -5.59 -1.88 4.56
N SER A 123 -6.17 -1.67 5.74
CA SER A 123 -7.35 -2.37 6.21
C SER A 123 -8.56 -1.54 5.80
N LEU A 124 -9.26 -1.97 4.76
CA LEU A 124 -10.63 -1.54 4.49
C LEU A 124 -11.49 -2.02 5.66
N ASN A 125 -12.31 -1.13 6.21
CA ASN A 125 -13.34 -1.49 7.19
C ASN A 125 -14.61 -0.70 6.84
N VAL A 126 -15.63 -1.40 6.33
CA VAL A 126 -16.88 -0.79 5.86
C VAL A 126 -18.07 -1.41 6.60
N PRO A 127 -18.87 -0.62 7.36
CA PRO A 127 -20.08 -1.13 7.98
C PRO A 127 -21.11 -1.48 6.92
N ILE A 128 -21.72 -2.65 7.06
CA ILE A 128 -22.82 -3.14 6.24
C ILE A 128 -23.94 -3.65 7.15
N LEU A 129 -25.19 -3.45 6.74
CA LEU A 129 -26.32 -4.06 7.40
C LEU A 129 -26.53 -5.45 6.79
N VAL A 130 -26.46 -6.49 7.62
CA VAL A 130 -26.71 -7.89 7.24
C VAL A 130 -28.05 -8.30 7.83
N ASN A 131 -28.95 -8.73 6.95
CA ASN A 131 -30.26 -9.26 7.33
C ASN A 131 -30.21 -10.79 7.31
N ASN A 132 -30.53 -11.41 8.44
CA ASN A 132 -30.68 -12.86 8.52
C ASN A 132 -32.15 -13.21 8.26
N GLU A 133 -32.44 -13.75 7.08
CA GLU A 133 -33.82 -14.12 6.70
C GLU A 133 -34.39 -15.29 7.52
N ILE A 134 -33.54 -16.10 8.16
CA ILE A 134 -33.95 -17.24 8.99
C ILE A 134 -34.38 -16.78 10.37
N THR A 135 -33.61 -15.87 11.00
CA THR A 135 -33.93 -15.33 12.33
C THR A 135 -34.78 -14.06 12.28
N ASN A 136 -34.94 -13.46 11.09
CA ASN A 136 -35.58 -12.17 10.85
C ASN A 136 -34.92 -11.02 11.65
N GLU A 137 -33.62 -11.14 11.92
CA GLU A 137 -32.83 -10.13 12.63
C GLU A 137 -31.87 -9.41 11.68
N SER A 138 -31.67 -8.12 11.92
CA SER A 138 -30.69 -7.29 11.20
C SER A 138 -29.55 -6.92 12.13
N LYS A 139 -28.31 -7.06 11.67
CA LYS A 139 -27.11 -6.69 12.43
C LYS A 139 -26.14 -5.89 11.58
N ILE A 140 -25.40 -4.97 12.23
CA ILE A 140 -24.28 -4.30 11.57
C ILE A 140 -23.08 -5.25 11.61
N CYS A 141 -22.58 -5.60 10.44
CA CYS A 141 -21.32 -6.31 10.27
C CYS A 141 -20.32 -5.41 9.55
N TYR A 142 -19.05 -5.80 9.56
CA TYR A 142 -18.00 -5.04 8.89
C TYR A 142 -17.36 -5.88 7.79
N VAL A 143 -17.35 -5.33 6.58
CA VAL A 143 -16.49 -5.82 5.52
C VAL A 143 -15.08 -5.35 5.81
N MET A 144 -14.23 -6.28 6.22
CA MET A 144 -12.81 -6.05 6.41
C MET A 144 -12.04 -6.55 5.19
N GLY A 145 -11.25 -5.69 4.57
CA GLY A 145 -10.36 -6.07 3.48
C GLY A 145 -8.94 -5.68 3.84
N GLY A 146 -7.95 -6.52 3.59
CA GLY A 146 -6.57 -6.12 3.88
C GLY A 146 -5.53 -7.20 3.63
N PHE A 147 -4.31 -6.87 4.02
CA PHE A 147 -3.19 -7.80 4.00
C PHE A 147 -3.38 -8.86 5.08
N HIS A 148 -3.61 -10.10 4.66
CA HIS A 148 -3.87 -11.24 5.54
C HIS A 148 -2.61 -12.09 5.79
N GLY A 149 -1.60 -11.97 4.92
CA GLY A 149 -0.33 -12.67 5.09
C GLY A 149 0.51 -12.69 3.83
N VAL A 150 1.61 -13.44 3.85
CA VAL A 150 2.44 -13.73 2.69
C VAL A 150 2.34 -15.21 2.40
N GLU A 151 1.91 -15.58 1.19
CA GLU A 151 2.08 -16.94 0.71
C GLU A 151 3.46 -17.06 0.08
N SER A 152 4.23 -18.03 0.54
CA SER A 152 5.60 -18.27 0.08
C SER A 152 5.67 -19.63 -0.61
N SER A 153 6.12 -19.65 -1.85
CA SER A 153 6.30 -20.86 -2.65
C SER A 153 7.53 -20.70 -3.53
N ASP A 154 8.46 -21.67 -3.49
CA ASP A 154 9.70 -21.68 -4.29
C ASP A 154 10.54 -20.39 -4.20
N GLY A 155 10.65 -19.82 -2.99
CA GLY A 155 11.38 -18.56 -2.75
C GLY A 155 10.70 -17.31 -3.33
N ARG A 156 9.49 -17.46 -3.87
CA ARG A 156 8.61 -16.35 -4.29
C ARG A 156 7.67 -16.02 -3.15
N HIS A 157 7.50 -14.73 -2.91
CA HIS A 157 6.59 -14.21 -1.89
C HIS A 157 5.49 -13.43 -2.57
N LYS A 158 4.23 -13.80 -2.33
CA LYS A 158 3.08 -13.00 -2.77
C LYS A 158 2.28 -12.53 -1.56
N PRO A 159 1.93 -11.24 -1.48
CA PRO A 159 1.00 -10.77 -0.46
C PRO A 159 -0.38 -11.37 -0.73
N VAL A 160 -0.99 -11.94 0.30
CA VAL A 160 -2.38 -12.40 0.26
C VAL A 160 -3.24 -11.26 0.78
N MET A 161 -4.02 -10.68 -0.13
CA MET A 161 -5.10 -9.77 0.23
C MET A 161 -6.40 -10.55 0.26
N SER A 162 -7.14 -10.45 1.35
CA SER A 162 -8.45 -11.10 1.47
C SER A 162 -9.50 -10.09 1.92
N LEU A 163 -10.75 -10.50 1.70
CA LEU A 163 -11.93 -9.81 2.18
C LEU A 163 -12.67 -10.78 3.10
N GLY A 164 -13.03 -10.33 4.29
CA GLY A 164 -13.83 -11.05 5.26
C GLY A 164 -14.98 -10.19 5.76
N ILE A 165 -16.06 -10.84 6.16
CA ILE A 165 -17.15 -10.18 6.89
C ILE A 165 -17.01 -10.61 8.35
N ILE A 166 -16.90 -9.63 9.24
CA ILE A 166 -16.74 -9.87 10.67
C ILE A 166 -17.89 -9.17 11.39
N GLU A 167 -18.58 -9.89 12.27
CA GLU A 167 -19.58 -9.31 13.17
C GLU A 167 -18.88 -8.40 14.19
N ASP A 168 -19.51 -7.31 14.61
CA ASP A 168 -18.93 -6.41 15.61
C ASP A 168 -18.70 -7.13 16.94
N THR A 169 -17.47 -7.62 17.17
CA THR A 169 -17.08 -8.24 18.44
C THR A 169 -16.57 -7.21 19.46
N SER A 170 -16.75 -5.89 19.25
CA SER A 170 -16.36 -4.87 20.23
C SER A 170 -17.11 -4.98 21.57
N THR A 171 -18.14 -5.84 21.65
CA THR A 171 -18.83 -6.24 22.89
C THR A 171 -18.35 -7.57 23.48
N ILE A 172 -17.47 -8.33 22.82
CA ILE A 172 -16.87 -9.55 23.38
C ILE A 172 -15.68 -9.14 24.25
N LYS A 173 -15.85 -9.25 25.58
CA LYS A 173 -14.74 -9.13 26.53
C LYS A 173 -13.62 -10.09 26.11
N PRO A 174 -12.34 -9.67 26.13
CA PRO A 174 -11.22 -10.56 25.83
C PRO A 174 -11.31 -11.82 26.69
N LEU A 175 -11.08 -12.98 26.08
CA LEU A 175 -11.01 -14.31 26.72
C LEU A 175 -9.91 -14.44 27.81
N HIS A 176 -9.24 -13.35 28.17
CA HIS A 176 -8.28 -13.26 29.27
C HIS A 176 -8.86 -12.62 30.54
N GLN A 177 -10.19 -12.53 30.67
CA GLN A 177 -10.89 -12.09 31.89
C GLN A 177 -11.93 -13.10 32.40
N ILE A 178 -11.61 -14.40 32.37
CA ILE A 178 -12.24 -15.43 33.20
C ILE A 178 -11.14 -16.25 33.85
#